data_AF-A0AAV0U6H2-F1
#
_entry.id   AF-A0AAV0U6H2-F1
#
_cell.length_a   1.000
_cell.length_b   1.000
_cell.length_c   1.000
_cell.angle_alpha   90.00
_cell.angle_beta   90.00
_cell.angle_gamma   90.00
#
_symmetry.space_group_name_H-M   'P 1'
#
loop_
_entity.id
_entity.type
_entity.pdbx_description
1 polymer ?
#
loop_
_entity_poly.entity_id
_entity_poly.type
_entity_poly.pdbx_seq_one_letter_code
_entity_poly.pdbx_strand_id
1 'polypeptide(L)'
;MTTLVAAMTDPSYAGMVIVIAGYPRDMDVMLNRNAGLKSRFKRFIDFPDWEAEDGVAFLRAKALKEEMTLEPGAEVMLLKTFEELKKLDGFGNGRDAVGMWDELKQCRAQRVFTVAEMVRTITAVDAAIAGESILAARRPPDGPILSQSSILHPSDGLCRPREQHAEVRPSLCELSEDQESETHLQAEQMVGNEEALEADEQVVEVEAARDEEPVGNGNIANEERDIGVSDEDWEELQRAKEDHAAHVDGLRRAREQAKLEEERRRVEAIQAKIRQICPCPAGYSWYKCGTGWRCGGGSHFVSDAQLNNQFTC
;
A
#
# COMPACT_ATOMS: atom_id res chain seq x y z
N MET A 1 -7.20 -18.34 5.16
CA MET A 1 -7.00 -18.66 3.72
C MET A 1 -8.24 -19.24 3.02
N THR A 2 -9.34 -19.49 3.73
CA THR A 2 -10.64 -19.92 3.14
C THR A 2 -11.43 -18.78 2.50
N THR A 3 -11.14 -17.53 2.89
CA THR A 3 -11.82 -16.32 2.42
C THR A 3 -11.56 -16.00 0.94
N LEU A 4 -10.34 -16.25 0.43
CA LEU A 4 -10.00 -15.95 -0.95
C LEU A 4 -10.72 -16.88 -1.93
N VAL A 5 -10.81 -18.17 -1.61
CA VAL A 5 -11.55 -19.15 -2.43
C VAL A 5 -13.04 -18.79 -2.46
N ALA A 6 -13.61 -18.44 -1.30
CA ALA A 6 -15.00 -17.98 -1.22
C ALA A 6 -15.22 -16.74 -2.08
N ALA A 7 -14.34 -15.74 -2.00
CA ALA A 7 -14.40 -14.53 -2.80
C ALA A 7 -14.33 -14.78 -4.32
N MET A 8 -13.64 -15.86 -4.75
CA MET A 8 -13.56 -16.24 -6.17
C MET A 8 -14.77 -17.03 -6.69
N THR A 9 -15.63 -17.55 -5.81
CA THR A 9 -16.75 -18.43 -6.19
C THR A 9 -18.12 -17.86 -5.88
N ASP A 10 -18.22 -16.97 -4.89
CA ASP A 10 -19.50 -16.41 -4.47
C ASP A 10 -20.02 -15.40 -5.51
N PRO A 11 -21.26 -15.56 -6.00
CA PRO A 11 -21.87 -14.66 -6.98
C PRO A 11 -21.94 -13.19 -6.54
N SER A 12 -21.90 -12.92 -5.23
CA SER A 12 -21.88 -11.55 -4.68
C SER A 12 -20.64 -10.76 -5.10
N TYR A 13 -19.54 -11.43 -5.49
CA TYR A 13 -18.32 -10.79 -6.00
C TYR A 13 -18.22 -10.81 -7.53
N ALA A 14 -19.32 -11.05 -8.25
CA ALA A 14 -19.34 -11.00 -9.70
C ALA A 14 -18.85 -9.62 -10.21
N GLY A 15 -17.82 -9.63 -11.07
CA GLY A 15 -17.16 -8.42 -11.58
C GLY A 15 -15.87 -8.03 -10.84
N MET A 16 -15.52 -8.71 -9.74
CA MET A 16 -14.26 -8.46 -9.03
C MET A 16 -13.05 -9.06 -9.75
N VAL A 17 -11.97 -8.29 -9.86
CA VAL A 17 -10.66 -8.77 -10.34
C VAL A 17 -9.71 -8.92 -9.15
N ILE A 18 -9.11 -10.09 -9.01
CA ILE A 18 -8.12 -10.37 -7.96
C ILE A 18 -6.73 -10.46 -8.60
N VAL A 19 -5.82 -9.60 -8.16
CA VAL A 19 -4.40 -9.64 -8.51
C VAL A 19 -3.61 -9.95 -7.25
N ILE A 20 -2.75 -10.96 -7.32
CA ILE A 20 -1.82 -11.28 -6.24
C ILE A 20 -0.41 -11.19 -6.80
N ALA A 21 0.48 -10.53 -6.05
CA ALA A 21 1.88 -10.36 -6.40
C ALA A 21 2.75 -10.80 -5.22
N GLY A 22 3.89 -11.39 -5.53
CA GLY A 22 4.86 -11.87 -4.55
C GLY A 22 6.02 -12.57 -5.25
N TYR A 23 7.04 -12.96 -4.49
CA TYR A 23 8.15 -13.70 -5.05
C TYR A 23 7.71 -15.08 -5.54
N PRO A 24 8.29 -15.61 -6.63
CA PRO A 24 7.83 -16.86 -7.25
C PRO A 24 7.73 -18.03 -6.27
N ARG A 25 8.72 -18.19 -5.39
CA ARG A 25 8.74 -19.25 -4.37
C ARG A 25 7.59 -19.13 -3.37
N ASP A 26 7.34 -17.93 -2.87
CA ASP A 26 6.28 -17.67 -1.89
C ASP A 26 4.90 -17.85 -2.52
N MET A 27 4.76 -17.44 -3.78
CA MET A 27 3.55 -17.62 -4.58
C MET A 27 3.24 -19.10 -4.81
N ASP A 28 4.24 -19.92 -5.17
CA ASP A 28 4.04 -21.36 -5.31
C ASP A 28 3.63 -22.01 -4.00
N VAL A 29 4.26 -21.66 -2.88
CA VAL A 29 3.86 -22.15 -1.56
C VAL A 29 2.42 -21.75 -1.24
N MET A 30 2.05 -20.49 -1.44
CA MET A 30 0.70 -19.99 -1.18
C MET A 30 -0.35 -20.69 -2.05
N LEU A 31 -0.09 -20.84 -3.35
CA LEU A 31 -1.02 -21.45 -4.30
C LEU A 31 -1.21 -22.96 -4.07
N ASN A 32 -0.17 -23.65 -3.60
CA ASN A 32 -0.21 -25.08 -3.31
C ASN A 32 -0.85 -25.41 -1.96
N ARG A 33 -1.06 -24.44 -1.07
CA ARG A 33 -1.70 -24.67 0.24
C ARG A 33 -3.14 -25.19 0.16
N ASN A 34 -3.86 -24.88 -0.93
CA ASN A 34 -5.22 -25.37 -1.14
C ASN A 34 -5.36 -25.94 -2.55
N ALA A 35 -5.68 -27.23 -2.64
CA ALA A 35 -5.98 -27.92 -3.89
C ALA A 35 -7.24 -27.30 -4.53
N GLY A 36 -7.06 -26.31 -5.38
CA GLY A 36 -8.14 -25.58 -6.04
C GLY A 36 -7.91 -24.07 -6.16
N LEU A 37 -6.95 -23.51 -5.42
CA LEU A 37 -6.60 -22.10 -5.57
C LEU A 37 -5.78 -21.88 -6.85
N LYS A 38 -4.75 -22.70 -7.08
CA LYS A 38 -3.90 -22.62 -8.28
C LYS A 38 -4.68 -22.73 -9.60
N SER A 39 -5.71 -23.59 -9.67
CA SER A 39 -6.52 -23.78 -10.88
C SER A 39 -7.47 -22.61 -11.20
N ARG A 40 -7.74 -21.73 -10.23
CA ARG A 40 -8.62 -20.56 -10.41
C ARG A 40 -7.89 -19.35 -10.97
N PHE A 41 -6.55 -19.29 -10.83
CA PHE A 41 -5.73 -18.31 -11.52
C PHE A 41 -5.44 -18.80 -12.95
N LYS A 42 -5.97 -18.08 -13.93
CA LYS A 42 -5.82 -18.42 -15.37
C LYS A 42 -4.63 -17.72 -16.04
N ARG A 43 -4.15 -16.63 -15.46
CA ARG A 43 -3.06 -15.81 -15.99
C ARG A 43 -1.96 -15.70 -14.95
N PHE A 44 -0.74 -15.99 -15.38
CA PHE A 44 0.49 -15.80 -14.63
C PHE A 44 1.36 -14.86 -15.46
N ILE A 45 1.86 -13.80 -14.81
CA ILE A 45 2.75 -12.83 -15.43
C ILE A 45 4.01 -12.84 -14.57
N ASP A 46 5.10 -13.32 -15.15
CA ASP A 46 6.40 -13.34 -14.49
C ASP A 46 7.14 -12.03 -14.81
N PHE A 47 7.64 -11.39 -13.76
CA PHE A 47 8.46 -10.19 -13.87
C PHE A 47 9.91 -10.60 -13.62
N PRO A 48 10.73 -10.77 -14.67
CA PRO A 48 12.14 -11.06 -14.50
C PRO A 48 12.86 -9.88 -13.85
N ASP A 49 13.97 -10.18 -13.17
CA ASP A 49 14.87 -9.14 -12.67
C ASP A 49 15.45 -8.33 -13.83
N TRP A 50 15.79 -7.08 -13.53
CA TRP A 50 16.38 -6.17 -14.50
C TRP A 50 17.73 -6.69 -14.99
N GLU A 51 18.03 -6.40 -16.25
CA GLU A 51 19.39 -6.46 -16.76
C GLU A 51 20.18 -5.22 -16.32
N ALA A 52 21.51 -5.31 -16.36
CA ALA A 52 22.36 -4.19 -15.93
C ALA A 52 22.10 -2.94 -16.79
N GLU A 53 21.82 -3.15 -18.07
CA GLU A 53 21.45 -2.13 -19.04
C GLU A 53 20.14 -1.41 -18.67
N ASP A 54 19.16 -2.12 -18.09
CA ASP A 54 17.89 -1.54 -17.67
C ASP A 54 18.11 -0.55 -16.50
N GLY A 55 18.99 -0.90 -15.57
CA GLY A 55 19.42 -0.02 -14.48
C GLY A 55 20.06 1.26 -15.01
N VAL A 56 20.97 1.14 -15.98
CA VAL A 56 21.62 2.31 -16.62
C VAL A 56 20.62 3.14 -17.42
N ALA A 57 19.71 2.49 -18.16
CA ALA A 57 18.66 3.17 -18.91
C ALA A 57 17.73 3.98 -17.99
N PHE A 58 17.36 3.41 -16.84
CA PHE A 58 16.59 4.11 -15.80
C PHE A 58 17.34 5.36 -15.29
N LEU A 59 18.63 5.23 -14.98
CA LEU A 59 19.44 6.36 -14.51
C LEU A 59 19.60 7.44 -15.59
N ARG A 60 19.77 7.05 -16.86
CA ARG A 60 19.83 7.98 -17.99
C ARG A 60 18.52 8.77 -18.13
N ALA A 61 17.38 8.08 -18.06
CA ALA A 61 16.07 8.73 -18.11
C ALA A 61 15.86 9.68 -16.92
N LYS A 62 16.32 9.30 -15.72
CA LYS A 62 16.25 10.14 -14.52
C LYS A 62 17.15 11.37 -14.61
N ALA A 63 18.36 11.21 -15.16
CA ALA A 63 19.28 12.32 -15.43
C ALA A 63 18.66 13.32 -16.41
N LEU A 64 18.08 12.85 -17.51
CA LEU A 64 17.40 13.70 -18.48
C LEU A 64 16.24 14.48 -17.84
N LYS A 65 15.44 13.82 -17.01
CA LYS A 65 14.31 14.45 -16.30
C LYS A 65 14.74 15.55 -15.33
N GLU A 66 15.90 15.41 -14.70
CA GLU A 66 16.45 16.37 -13.74
C GLU A 66 17.44 17.37 -14.39
N GLU A 67 17.48 17.45 -15.73
CA GLU A 67 18.37 18.33 -16.50
C GLU A 67 19.85 18.11 -16.18
N MET A 68 20.23 16.86 -15.96
CA MET A 68 21.60 16.43 -15.71
C MET A 68 22.15 15.61 -16.87
N THR A 69 23.45 15.75 -17.09
CA THR A 69 24.17 14.98 -18.09
C THR A 69 24.92 13.83 -17.43
N LEU A 70 24.82 12.64 -18.02
CA LEU A 70 25.57 11.47 -17.59
C LEU A 70 26.75 11.29 -18.54
N GLU A 71 27.97 11.34 -18.00
CA GLU A 71 29.18 11.17 -18.79
C GLU A 71 29.25 9.72 -19.33
N PRO A 72 29.73 9.48 -20.57
CA PRO A 72 29.90 8.12 -21.08
C PRO A 72 30.76 7.22 -20.18
N GLY A 73 31.78 7.79 -19.53
CA GLY A 73 32.59 7.06 -18.55
C GLY A 73 31.81 6.65 -17.30
N ALA A 74 30.83 7.46 -16.86
CA ALA A 74 29.95 7.12 -15.75
C ALA A 74 29.03 5.96 -16.10
N GLU A 75 28.47 5.95 -17.32
CA GLU A 75 27.61 4.85 -17.78
C GLU A 75 28.34 3.50 -17.76
N VAL A 76 29.60 3.46 -18.20
CA VAL A 76 30.43 2.24 -18.18
C VAL A 76 30.68 1.75 -16.75
N MET A 77 30.91 2.67 -15.81
CA MET A 77 31.10 2.31 -14.41
C MET A 77 29.80 1.77 -13.78
N LEU A 78 28.67 2.44 -14.05
CA LEU A 78 27.37 2.03 -13.55
C LEU A 78 26.97 0.65 -14.06
N LEU A 79 27.23 0.35 -15.33
CA LEU A 79 26.96 -0.97 -15.92
C LEU A 79 27.69 -2.07 -15.15
N LYS A 80 28.99 -1.91 -14.91
CA LYS A 80 29.79 -2.86 -14.10
C LYS A 80 29.25 -3.01 -12.68
N THR A 81 28.86 -1.90 -12.05
CA THR A 81 28.29 -1.95 -10.71
C THR A 81 26.98 -2.72 -10.67
N PHE A 82 26.08 -2.51 -11.64
CA PHE A 82 24.83 -3.29 -11.71
C PHE A 82 25.07 -4.77 -12.02
N GLU A 83 26.04 -5.11 -12.86
CA GLU A 83 26.45 -6.51 -13.07
C GLU A 83 26.95 -7.17 -11.78
N GLU A 84 27.68 -6.44 -10.93
CA GLU A 84 28.11 -6.93 -9.63
C GLU A 84 26.96 -7.03 -8.63
N LEU A 85 26.07 -6.02 -8.59
CA LEU A 85 24.90 -6.03 -7.71
C LEU A 85 23.95 -7.18 -8.02
N LYS A 86 23.77 -7.52 -9.30
CA LYS A 86 22.94 -8.65 -9.74
C LYS A 86 23.49 -10.01 -9.30
N LYS A 87 24.81 -10.12 -9.06
CA LYS A 87 25.45 -11.34 -8.54
C LYS A 87 25.29 -11.49 -7.03
N LEU A 88 24.93 -10.43 -6.32
CA LEU A 88 24.72 -10.45 -4.88
C LEU A 88 23.29 -10.87 -4.54
N ASP A 89 23.12 -11.50 -3.39
CA ASP A 89 21.79 -11.80 -2.87
C ASP A 89 21.04 -10.51 -2.56
N GLY A 90 19.74 -10.49 -2.88
CA GLY A 90 18.87 -9.36 -2.56
C GLY A 90 18.93 -8.18 -3.53
N PHE A 91 19.25 -8.42 -4.80
CA PHE A 91 19.07 -7.44 -5.85
C PHE A 91 17.61 -6.93 -5.87
N GLY A 92 17.44 -5.61 -5.69
CA GLY A 92 16.15 -4.94 -5.50
C GLY A 92 15.60 -4.26 -6.75
N ASN A 93 16.15 -4.55 -7.95
CA ASN A 93 15.78 -3.94 -9.23
C ASN A 93 15.69 -2.40 -9.12
N GLY A 94 14.52 -1.83 -9.38
CA GLY A 94 14.29 -0.37 -9.32
C GLY A 94 14.61 0.26 -7.96
N ARG A 95 14.52 -0.49 -6.84
CA ARG A 95 14.93 0.03 -5.53
C ARG A 95 16.42 0.37 -5.51
N ASP A 96 17.23 -0.52 -6.10
CA ASP A 96 18.68 -0.36 -6.16
C ASP A 96 19.04 0.75 -7.14
N ALA A 97 18.32 0.86 -8.25
CA ALA A 97 18.52 1.95 -9.20
C ALA A 97 18.15 3.31 -8.60
N VAL A 98 17.09 3.41 -7.79
CA VAL A 98 16.75 4.64 -7.06
C VAL A 98 17.83 4.97 -6.03
N GLY A 99 18.27 4.00 -5.22
CA GLY A 99 19.35 4.19 -4.26
C GLY A 99 20.66 4.62 -4.91
N MET A 100 21.02 4.01 -6.04
CA MET A 100 22.17 4.39 -6.87
C MET A 100 22.08 5.85 -7.31
N TRP A 101 20.90 6.29 -7.76
CA TRP A 101 20.71 7.69 -8.15
C TRP A 101 20.92 8.67 -6.99
N ASP A 102 20.41 8.34 -5.82
CA ASP A 102 20.56 9.19 -4.65
C ASP A 102 22.03 9.28 -4.20
N GLU A 103 22.75 8.16 -4.24
CA GLU A 103 24.19 8.12 -3.96
C GLU A 103 25.01 8.91 -5.01
N LEU A 104 24.65 8.81 -6.29
CA LEU A 104 25.27 9.59 -7.36
C LEU A 104 25.11 11.10 -7.14
N LYS A 105 23.91 11.54 -6.75
CA LYS A 105 23.65 12.95 -6.42
C LYS A 105 24.48 13.39 -5.22
N GLN A 106 24.63 12.53 -4.21
CA GLN A 106 25.44 12.82 -3.02
C GLN A 106 26.92 12.97 -3.38
N CYS A 107 27.48 12.04 -4.18
CA CYS A 107 28.85 12.10 -4.67
C CYS A 107 29.10 13.39 -5.47
N ARG A 108 28.18 13.71 -6.40
CA ARG A 108 28.24 14.97 -7.16
C ARG A 108 28.19 16.19 -6.24
N ALA A 109 27.28 16.24 -5.26
CA ALA A 109 27.16 17.37 -4.34
C ALA A 109 28.46 17.61 -3.57
N GLN A 110 29.11 16.53 -3.11
CA GLN A 110 30.41 16.60 -2.44
C GLN A 110 31.52 17.11 -3.35
N ARG A 111 31.54 16.67 -4.62
CA ARG A 111 32.50 17.18 -5.62
C ARG A 111 32.28 18.67 -5.91
N VAL A 112 31.03 19.07 -6.14
CA VAL A 112 30.66 20.46 -6.49
C VAL A 112 30.94 21.43 -5.35
N PHE A 113 30.92 20.96 -4.10
CA PHE A 113 31.35 21.76 -2.95
C PHE A 113 32.81 22.21 -3.05
N THR A 114 33.68 21.37 -3.65
CA THR A 114 35.12 21.64 -3.76
C THR A 114 35.48 22.28 -5.09
N VAL A 115 34.79 21.89 -6.17
CA VAL A 115 35.07 22.32 -7.55
C VAL A 115 33.82 22.90 -8.18
N ALA A 116 33.89 24.15 -8.61
CA ALA A 116 32.77 24.79 -9.29
C ALA A 116 32.42 24.06 -10.60
N GLU A 117 31.14 23.81 -10.81
CA GLU A 117 30.62 23.09 -11.97
C GLU A 117 29.75 24.02 -12.83
N MET A 118 30.03 24.07 -14.14
CA MET A 118 29.27 24.88 -15.11
C MET A 118 28.03 24.17 -15.65
N VAL A 119 28.10 22.84 -15.81
CA VAL A 119 27.00 22.00 -16.32
C VAL A 119 26.78 20.87 -15.34
N ARG A 120 25.54 20.64 -14.91
CA ARG A 120 25.21 19.59 -13.96
C ARG A 120 25.50 18.22 -14.56
N THR A 121 26.63 17.64 -14.17
CA THR A 121 27.16 16.42 -14.80
C THR A 121 27.49 15.39 -13.74
N ILE A 122 27.15 14.13 -14.00
CA ILE A 122 27.64 12.99 -13.21
C ILE A 122 28.85 12.43 -13.94
N THR A 123 30.00 12.46 -13.27
CA THR A 123 31.29 12.04 -13.83
C THR A 123 31.57 10.57 -13.55
N ALA A 124 32.52 9.99 -14.28
CA ALA A 124 32.98 8.62 -14.04
C ALA A 124 33.47 8.38 -12.60
N VAL A 125 34.08 9.41 -11.97
CA VAL A 125 34.57 9.32 -10.59
C VAL A 125 33.41 9.27 -9.60
N ASP A 126 32.37 10.09 -9.80
CA ASP A 126 31.17 10.06 -8.94
C ASP A 126 30.50 8.69 -9.01
N ALA A 127 30.40 8.12 -10.22
CA ALA A 127 29.83 6.79 -10.42
C ALA A 127 30.66 5.67 -9.79
N ALA A 128 31.99 5.76 -9.86
CA ALA A 128 32.87 4.79 -9.22
C ALA A 128 32.73 4.81 -7.69
N ILE A 129 32.70 6.00 -7.08
CA ILE A 129 32.55 6.15 -5.63
C ILE A 129 31.17 5.67 -5.18
N ALA A 130 30.11 6.08 -5.87
CA ALA A 130 28.74 5.66 -5.56
C ALA A 130 28.57 4.14 -5.69
N GLY A 131 29.15 3.56 -6.75
CA GLY A 131 29.09 2.13 -6.98
C GLY A 131 29.81 1.32 -5.91
N GLU A 132 31.02 1.72 -5.53
CA GLU A 132 31.75 1.06 -4.44
C GLU A 132 31.03 1.23 -3.10
N SER A 133 30.46 2.40 -2.81
CA SER A 133 29.66 2.66 -1.59
C SER A 133 28.52 1.66 -1.45
N ILE A 134 27.73 1.47 -2.52
CA ILE A 134 26.58 0.54 -2.52
C ILE A 134 27.03 -0.92 -2.45
N LEU A 135 28.09 -1.28 -3.18
CA LEU A 135 28.62 -2.65 -3.15
C LEU A 135 29.24 -2.98 -1.78
N ALA A 136 29.99 -2.06 -1.19
CA ALA A 136 30.58 -2.21 0.14
C ALA A 136 29.50 -2.34 1.22
N ALA A 137 28.40 -1.59 1.13
CA ALA A 137 27.28 -1.72 2.06
C ALA A 137 26.61 -3.11 2.01
N ARG A 138 26.77 -3.85 0.90
CA ARG A 138 26.21 -5.20 0.71
C ARG A 138 27.19 -6.33 0.95
N ARG A 139 28.50 -6.06 0.88
CA ARG A 139 29.53 -7.03 1.24
C ARG A 139 29.66 -7.03 2.77
N PRO A 140 29.33 -8.12 3.47
CA PRO A 140 29.54 -8.16 4.91
C PRO A 140 31.04 -7.99 5.22
N PRO A 141 31.40 -7.25 6.29
CA PRO A 141 32.79 -6.97 6.63
C PRO A 141 33.62 -8.23 6.95
N ASP A 142 32.98 -9.37 7.30
CA ASP A 142 33.61 -10.68 7.49
C ASP A 142 32.59 -11.84 7.34
N GLY A 143 32.25 -12.25 6.10
CA GLY A 143 31.49 -13.48 5.77
C GLY A 143 30.00 -13.57 6.20
N PRO A 144 29.35 -14.73 5.96
CA PRO A 144 28.70 -15.09 4.69
C PRO A 144 27.41 -14.26 4.38
N ILE A 145 26.96 -14.41 3.14
CA ILE A 145 25.89 -13.67 2.46
C ILE A 145 24.54 -13.80 3.19
N LEU A 146 23.87 -12.68 3.43
CA LEU A 146 22.52 -12.65 4.02
C LEU A 146 21.50 -13.14 2.99
N SER A 147 21.16 -14.43 3.06
CA SER A 147 20.00 -14.98 2.37
C SER A 147 18.71 -14.41 2.95
N GLN A 148 17.79 -13.94 2.09
CA GLN A 148 16.47 -13.43 2.46
C GLN A 148 15.53 -14.48 3.08
N SER A 149 16.01 -15.68 3.40
CA SER A 149 15.19 -16.75 4.00
C SER A 149 14.97 -16.61 5.51
N SER A 150 15.54 -15.58 6.15
CA SER A 150 15.55 -15.42 7.61
C SER A 150 14.68 -14.27 8.11
N ILE A 151 13.43 -14.18 7.64
CA ILE A 151 12.38 -13.49 8.39
C ILE A 151 11.37 -14.55 8.83
N LEU A 152 11.68 -15.23 9.93
CA LEU A 152 10.72 -15.98 10.72
C LEU A 152 10.54 -15.30 12.09
N HIS A 153 9.31 -15.35 12.55
CA HIS A 153 8.66 -14.59 13.62
C HIS A 153 9.39 -14.52 14.99
N PRO A 154 9.03 -13.51 15.82
CA PRO A 154 9.50 -13.36 17.18
C PRO A 154 8.74 -14.30 18.12
N SER A 155 9.40 -15.38 18.54
CA SER A 155 9.05 -16.12 19.74
C SER A 155 10.30 -16.84 20.23
N ASP A 156 11.01 -16.22 21.17
CA ASP A 156 11.46 -16.88 22.41
C ASP A 156 12.34 -15.93 23.24
N GLY A 157 11.74 -15.50 24.36
CA GLY A 157 12.30 -15.66 25.70
C GLY A 157 13.75 -15.27 26.00
N LEU A 158 13.84 -14.19 26.79
CA LEU A 158 14.62 -14.08 28.04
C LEU A 158 16.10 -13.66 27.94
N CYS A 159 16.28 -12.41 28.39
CA CYS A 159 17.50 -11.86 28.95
C CYS A 159 18.23 -12.82 29.90
N ARG A 160 19.54 -12.92 29.74
CA ARG A 160 20.46 -13.32 30.83
C ARG A 160 21.67 -12.37 30.83
N PRO A 161 22.03 -11.76 31.99
CA PRO A 161 23.15 -10.82 32.03
C PRO A 161 24.50 -11.54 32.02
N ARG A 162 25.46 -10.81 31.45
CA ARG A 162 26.86 -11.13 31.21
C ARG A 162 27.67 -11.21 32.51
N GLU A 163 28.26 -12.36 32.80
CA GLU A 163 29.30 -12.52 33.82
C GLU A 163 30.64 -11.97 33.29
N GLN A 164 31.24 -11.04 34.03
CA GLN A 164 32.65 -10.70 33.90
C GLN A 164 33.30 -10.83 35.27
N HIS A 165 34.29 -11.72 35.33
CA HIS A 165 35.18 -11.95 36.45
C HIS A 165 36.01 -10.70 36.78
N ALA A 166 36.12 -10.39 38.07
CA ALA A 166 37.35 -9.89 38.67
C ALA A 166 37.36 -10.24 40.17
N GLU A 167 38.30 -11.09 40.57
CA GLU A 167 38.65 -11.33 41.97
C GLU A 167 39.36 -10.11 42.56
N VAL A 168 39.12 -9.80 43.84
CA VAL A 168 40.10 -9.68 44.94
C VAL A 168 39.38 -9.17 46.20
N ARG A 169 39.90 -9.59 47.36
CA ARG A 169 39.27 -9.88 48.66
C ARG A 169 39.43 -8.71 49.68
N PRO A 170 39.02 -8.82 50.97
CA PRO A 170 37.90 -8.07 51.56
C PRO A 170 38.28 -7.16 52.76
N SER A 171 37.33 -6.39 53.33
CA SER A 171 37.30 -6.05 54.78
C SER A 171 35.99 -5.37 55.25
N LEU A 172 35.33 -6.05 56.20
CA LEU A 172 34.61 -5.60 57.43
C LEU A 172 33.54 -4.47 57.45
N CYS A 173 32.35 -4.92 57.88
CA CYS A 173 31.31 -4.40 58.81
C CYS A 173 31.29 -2.93 59.26
N GLU A 174 30.07 -2.35 59.24
CA GLU A 174 29.42 -1.52 60.28
C GLU A 174 27.92 -1.36 59.89
N LEU A 175 26.96 -2.02 60.55
CA LEU A 175 26.15 -1.63 61.74
C LEU A 175 24.92 -0.74 61.47
N SER A 176 23.89 -0.98 62.30
CA SER A 176 22.55 -0.36 62.49
C SER A 176 21.43 -0.88 61.57
N GLU A 177 20.44 -1.69 62.01
CA GLU A 177 19.48 -1.72 63.15
C GLU A 177 18.11 -1.10 62.82
N ASP A 178 17.09 -1.65 63.51
CA ASP A 178 15.65 -1.31 63.62
C ASP A 178 14.67 -2.02 62.66
N GLN A 179 14.04 -3.12 63.09
CA GLN A 179 12.82 -3.29 63.94
C GLN A 179 11.51 -3.18 63.12
N GLU A 180 10.87 -4.32 62.79
CA GLU A 180 9.78 -5.01 63.52
C GLU A 180 8.38 -4.63 63.00
N SER A 181 7.67 -5.60 62.42
CA SER A 181 6.42 -6.16 62.99
C SER A 181 5.63 -6.98 61.96
N GLU A 182 5.18 -8.15 62.42
CA GLU A 182 4.38 -9.13 61.71
C GLU A 182 2.93 -8.64 61.49
N THR A 183 2.25 -9.11 60.44
CA THR A 183 0.91 -9.69 60.59
C THR A 183 0.53 -10.60 59.42
N HIS A 184 -0.27 -11.59 59.83
CA HIS A 184 -0.62 -12.87 59.26
C HIS A 184 -1.77 -12.81 58.23
N LEU A 185 -1.62 -13.59 57.15
CA LEU A 185 -2.60 -14.39 56.39
C LEU A 185 -3.89 -13.81 55.75
N GLN A 186 -4.09 -14.35 54.54
CA GLN A 186 -5.31 -14.91 53.92
C GLN A 186 -5.91 -14.18 52.70
N ALA A 187 -6.10 -15.02 51.68
CA ALA A 187 -6.61 -14.75 50.36
C ALA A 187 -8.14 -14.88 50.32
N GLU A 188 -8.78 -14.15 49.40
CA GLU A 188 -9.64 -14.64 48.31
C GLU A 188 -10.73 -13.62 47.89
N GLN A 189 -10.72 -13.33 46.57
CA GLN A 189 -11.85 -13.28 45.64
C GLN A 189 -12.66 -11.99 45.33
N MET A 190 -12.85 -11.86 44.00
CA MET A 190 -13.90 -11.21 43.20
C MET A 190 -13.78 -9.71 42.88
N VAL A 191 -13.35 -9.40 41.64
CA VAL A 191 -13.98 -8.36 40.81
C VAL A 191 -13.92 -8.81 39.34
N GLY A 192 -15.09 -9.07 38.75
CA GLY A 192 -15.27 -9.05 37.30
C GLY A 192 -15.52 -7.61 36.87
N ASN A 193 -14.88 -7.18 35.78
CA ASN A 193 -15.20 -5.92 35.13
C ASN A 193 -15.39 -6.17 33.64
N GLU A 194 -16.61 -5.90 33.18
CA GLU A 194 -17.00 -5.87 31.78
C GLU A 194 -16.51 -4.55 31.19
N GLU A 195 -15.69 -4.60 30.14
CA GLU A 195 -15.42 -3.45 29.28
C GLU A 195 -16.14 -3.64 27.95
N ALA A 196 -17.11 -2.74 27.73
CA ALA A 196 -17.87 -2.60 26.52
C ALA A 196 -16.97 -2.05 25.39
N LEU A 197 -16.96 -2.75 24.26
CA LEU A 197 -16.31 -2.32 23.02
C LEU A 197 -17.19 -1.28 22.32
N GLU A 198 -16.72 -0.04 22.29
CA GLU A 198 -17.20 1.01 21.38
C GLU A 198 -16.75 0.67 19.95
N ALA A 199 -17.71 0.36 19.07
CA ALA A 199 -17.47 0.29 17.63
C ALA A 199 -17.63 1.70 17.05
N ASP A 200 -16.49 2.33 16.78
CA ASP A 200 -16.35 3.58 16.03
C ASP A 200 -16.90 3.37 14.60
N GLU A 201 -18.09 3.91 14.33
CA GLU A 201 -18.70 3.91 12.99
C GLU A 201 -18.01 5.01 12.16
N GLN A 202 -16.77 4.74 11.75
CA GLN A 202 -16.10 5.52 10.71
C GLN A 202 -16.84 5.29 9.40
N VAL A 203 -17.70 6.24 9.07
CA VAL A 203 -18.16 6.46 7.69
C VAL A 203 -16.92 6.86 6.90
N VAL A 204 -16.22 5.86 6.37
CA VAL A 204 -15.27 6.07 5.29
C VAL A 204 -16.13 6.45 4.09
N GLU A 205 -16.22 7.76 3.81
CA GLU A 205 -16.41 8.22 2.45
C GLU A 205 -15.27 7.60 1.65
N VAL A 206 -15.53 6.41 1.10
CA VAL A 206 -14.72 5.89 0.02
C VAL A 206 -14.98 6.88 -1.10
N GLU A 207 -14.08 7.84 -1.26
CA GLU A 207 -13.97 8.61 -2.48
C GLU A 207 -14.01 7.55 -3.58
N ALA A 208 -15.14 7.52 -4.31
CA ALA A 208 -15.26 6.67 -5.47
C ALA A 208 -14.04 7.01 -6.30
N ALA A 209 -13.13 6.04 -6.45
CA ALA A 209 -12.01 6.15 -7.34
C ALA A 209 -12.62 6.67 -8.65
N ARG A 210 -12.35 7.95 -8.94
CA ARG A 210 -12.56 8.48 -10.27
C ARG A 210 -11.82 7.48 -11.12
N ASP A 211 -12.53 6.78 -12.00
CA ASP A 211 -11.88 6.02 -13.04
C ASP A 211 -10.94 7.02 -13.70
N GLU A 212 -9.65 6.97 -13.35
CA GLU A 212 -8.65 7.77 -14.01
C GLU A 212 -8.67 7.23 -15.43
N GLU A 213 -9.33 7.99 -16.31
CA GLU A 213 -9.09 7.96 -17.74
C GLU A 213 -7.58 7.78 -17.92
N PRO A 214 -7.13 6.88 -18.80
CA PRO A 214 -5.72 6.57 -18.92
C PRO A 214 -4.96 7.89 -19.07
N VAL A 215 -4.06 8.15 -18.13
CA VAL A 215 -3.20 9.34 -18.14
C VAL A 215 -2.26 9.20 -19.34
N GLY A 216 -2.77 9.59 -20.51
CA GLY A 216 -2.03 9.91 -21.70
C GLY A 216 -1.33 11.23 -21.44
N ASN A 217 -0.06 11.14 -21.05
CA ASN A 217 0.86 12.25 -20.99
C ASN A 217 0.71 13.16 -22.22
N GLY A 218 0.47 14.45 -21.99
CA GLY A 218 0.81 15.59 -22.85
C GLY A 218 0.52 15.50 -24.35
N ASN A 219 -0.49 16.27 -24.81
CA ASN A 219 -0.68 16.70 -26.20
C ASN A 219 -0.60 15.59 -27.27
N ILE A 220 -1.66 14.76 -27.36
CA ILE A 220 -2.01 14.13 -28.64
C ILE A 220 -3.19 14.92 -29.23
N ALA A 221 -2.94 16.19 -29.52
CA ALA A 221 -3.83 16.99 -30.36
C ALA A 221 -3.37 16.86 -31.82
N ASN A 222 -3.26 15.62 -32.30
CA ASN A 222 -3.22 15.26 -33.72
C ASN A 222 -3.29 13.73 -33.81
N GLU A 223 -4.49 13.18 -33.91
CA GLU A 223 -4.66 11.78 -34.36
C GLU A 223 -4.33 11.74 -35.84
N GLU A 224 -3.04 11.77 -36.16
CA GLU A 224 -2.54 11.62 -37.51
C GLU A 224 -2.88 10.21 -37.99
N ARG A 225 -3.66 10.14 -39.08
CA ARG A 225 -4.00 8.90 -39.75
C ARG A 225 -2.73 8.19 -40.21
N ASP A 226 -2.62 6.91 -39.89
CA ASP A 226 -1.50 6.09 -40.31
C ASP A 226 -1.41 5.99 -41.84
N ILE A 227 -0.19 6.14 -42.35
CA ILE A 227 0.10 6.06 -43.79
C ILE A 227 -0.27 4.66 -44.30
N GLY A 228 -1.23 4.59 -45.24
CA GLY A 228 -1.63 3.34 -45.91
C GLY A 228 -2.98 2.77 -45.48
N VAL A 229 -3.65 3.35 -44.48
CA VAL A 229 -5.06 3.04 -44.15
C VAL A 229 -5.97 3.70 -45.18
N SER A 230 -6.99 3.02 -45.71
CA SER A 230 -7.93 3.63 -46.66
C SER A 230 -8.86 4.65 -45.97
N ASP A 231 -9.52 5.53 -46.75
CA ASP A 231 -10.46 6.52 -46.17
C ASP A 231 -11.64 5.80 -45.48
N GLU A 232 -12.07 4.68 -46.06
CA GLU A 232 -13.22 3.89 -45.61
C GLU A 232 -12.92 3.15 -44.29
N ASP A 233 -11.74 2.53 -44.17
CA ASP A 233 -11.28 1.87 -42.94
C ASP A 233 -11.10 2.89 -41.81
N TRP A 234 -10.60 4.09 -42.13
CA TRP A 234 -10.40 5.15 -41.15
C TRP A 234 -11.74 5.65 -40.58
N GLU A 235 -12.75 5.84 -41.42
CA GLU A 235 -14.10 6.21 -41.00
C GLU A 235 -14.80 5.11 -40.20
N GLU A 236 -14.55 3.84 -40.52
CA GLU A 236 -15.05 2.71 -39.72
C GLU A 236 -14.42 2.68 -38.32
N LEU A 237 -13.11 2.90 -38.22
CA LEU A 237 -12.40 2.94 -36.94
C LEU A 237 -12.86 4.11 -36.05
N GLN A 238 -13.07 5.29 -36.64
CA GLN A 238 -13.59 6.45 -35.90
C GLN A 238 -15.00 6.18 -35.36
N ARG A 239 -15.88 5.61 -36.19
CA ARG A 239 -17.23 5.20 -35.74
C ARG A 239 -17.17 4.15 -34.63
N ALA A 240 -16.32 3.13 -34.76
CA ALA A 240 -16.17 2.11 -33.73
C ALA A 240 -15.66 2.67 -32.40
N LYS A 241 -14.77 3.67 -32.46
CA LYS A 241 -14.27 4.39 -31.28
C LYS A 241 -15.36 5.24 -30.63
N GLU A 242 -16.13 5.97 -31.42
CA GLU A 242 -17.27 6.76 -30.94
C GLU A 242 -18.35 5.87 -30.31
N ASP A 243 -18.68 4.74 -30.96
CA ASP A 243 -19.64 3.76 -30.44
C ASP A 243 -19.16 3.13 -29.13
N HIS A 244 -17.86 2.81 -29.03
CA HIS A 244 -17.27 2.29 -27.81
C HIS A 244 -17.30 3.32 -26.66
N ALA A 245 -16.91 4.57 -26.95
CA ALA A 245 -16.99 5.66 -25.99
C ALA A 245 -18.44 5.88 -25.51
N ALA A 246 -19.40 5.89 -26.44
CA ALA A 246 -20.82 6.02 -26.12
C ALA A 246 -21.34 4.85 -25.27
N HIS A 247 -20.86 3.62 -25.52
CA HIS A 247 -21.18 2.44 -24.72
C HIS A 247 -20.67 2.56 -23.28
N VAL A 248 -19.40 2.94 -23.11
CA VAL A 248 -18.77 3.14 -21.80
C VAL A 248 -19.49 4.24 -21.01
N ASP A 249 -19.79 5.38 -21.64
CA ASP A 249 -20.56 6.47 -21.03
C ASP A 249 -21.99 6.06 -20.70
N GLY A 250 -22.59 5.17 -21.49
CA GLY A 250 -23.89 4.57 -21.22
C GLY A 250 -23.88 3.74 -19.93
N LEU A 251 -22.86 2.88 -19.76
CA LEU A 251 -22.68 2.07 -18.55
C LEU A 251 -22.42 2.93 -17.31
N ARG A 252 -21.58 3.97 -17.43
CA ARG A 252 -21.30 4.93 -16.33
C ARG A 252 -22.59 5.60 -15.86
N ARG A 253 -23.39 6.14 -16.78
CA ARG A 253 -24.69 6.76 -16.46
C ARG A 253 -25.69 5.77 -15.85
N ALA A 254 -25.75 4.54 -16.35
CA ALA A 254 -26.63 3.51 -15.80
C ALA A 254 -26.26 3.16 -14.34
N ARG A 255 -24.95 3.09 -14.02
CA ARG A 255 -24.47 2.85 -12.66
C ARG A 255 -24.81 4.00 -11.71
N GLU A 256 -24.64 5.23 -12.16
CA GLU A 256 -25.03 6.42 -11.39
C GLU A 256 -26.54 6.46 -11.13
N GLN A 257 -27.36 6.16 -12.15
CA GLN A 257 -28.82 6.09 -12.00
C GLN A 257 -29.25 4.99 -11.04
N ALA A 258 -28.64 3.80 -11.12
CA ALA A 258 -28.92 2.71 -10.20
C ALA A 258 -28.57 3.07 -8.74
N LYS A 259 -27.45 3.75 -8.52
CA LYS A 259 -27.05 4.26 -7.20
C LYS A 259 -28.06 5.26 -6.65
N LEU A 260 -28.49 6.22 -7.47
CA LEU A 260 -29.51 7.21 -7.08
C LEU A 260 -30.87 6.55 -6.78
N GLU A 261 -31.25 5.52 -7.53
CA GLU A 261 -32.49 4.77 -7.28
C GLU A 261 -32.41 3.96 -5.97
N GLU A 262 -31.29 3.32 -5.69
CA GLU A 262 -31.06 2.61 -4.44
C GLU A 262 -31.08 3.57 -3.24
N GLU A 263 -30.42 4.72 -3.34
CA GLU A 263 -30.45 5.78 -2.32
C GLU A 263 -31.88 6.29 -2.09
N ARG A 264 -32.64 6.55 -3.16
CA ARG A 264 -34.06 6.95 -3.07
C ARG A 264 -34.87 5.88 -2.35
N ARG A 265 -34.71 4.60 -2.71
CA ARG A 265 -35.40 3.47 -2.07
C ARG A 265 -35.02 3.36 -0.59
N ARG A 266 -33.76 3.58 -0.23
CA ARG A 266 -33.29 3.57 1.17
C ARG A 266 -33.91 4.69 1.98
N VAL A 267 -33.94 5.91 1.43
CA VAL A 267 -34.57 7.07 2.09
C VAL A 267 -36.07 6.85 2.26
N GLU A 268 -36.77 6.34 1.24
CA GLU A 268 -38.19 6.00 1.33
C GLU A 268 -38.47 4.93 2.39
N ALA A 269 -37.64 3.88 2.47
CA ALA A 269 -37.75 2.84 3.49
C ALA A 269 -37.55 3.40 4.91
N ILE A 270 -36.57 4.28 5.10
CA ILE A 270 -36.35 4.97 6.39
C ILE A 270 -37.56 5.85 6.73
N GLN A 271 -38.05 6.65 5.78
CA GLN A 271 -39.22 7.50 6.01
C GLN A 271 -40.47 6.69 6.37
N ALA A 272 -40.72 5.56 5.69
CA ALA A 272 -41.84 4.68 5.98
C ALA A 272 -41.76 4.11 7.40
N LYS A 273 -40.57 3.69 7.84
CA LYS A 273 -40.35 3.21 9.22
C LYS A 273 -40.55 4.29 10.27
N ILE A 274 -40.02 5.50 10.05
CA ILE A 274 -40.22 6.62 10.98
C ILE A 274 -41.72 6.91 11.14
N ARG A 275 -42.49 6.89 10.04
CA ARG A 275 -43.95 7.06 10.10
C ARG A 275 -44.67 5.96 10.89
N GLN A 276 -44.13 4.74 10.91
CA GLN A 276 -44.69 3.63 11.67
C GLN A 276 -44.38 3.74 13.18
N ILE A 277 -43.16 4.14 13.53
CA ILE A 277 -42.67 4.16 14.92
C ILE A 277 -43.05 5.46 15.65
N CYS A 278 -42.95 6.60 14.97
CA CYS A 278 -43.24 7.92 15.49
C CYS A 278 -44.00 8.75 14.44
N PRO A 279 -45.31 8.48 14.23
CA PRO A 279 -46.12 9.27 13.32
C PRO A 279 -46.22 10.72 13.84
N CYS A 280 -45.96 11.70 12.97
CA CYS A 280 -46.28 13.08 13.28
C CYS A 280 -47.80 13.25 13.20
N PRO A 281 -48.50 13.67 14.29
CA PRO A 281 -49.95 13.84 14.27
C PRO A 281 -50.46 14.85 13.22
N ALA A 282 -49.60 15.81 12.85
CA ALA A 282 -49.88 16.83 11.85
C ALA A 282 -49.50 16.42 10.41
N GLY A 283 -48.97 15.21 10.19
CA GLY A 283 -48.69 14.67 8.85
C GLY A 283 -47.46 15.25 8.14
N TYR A 284 -46.60 16.00 8.83
CA TYR A 284 -45.40 16.59 8.24
C TYR A 284 -44.36 15.53 7.83
N SER A 285 -43.63 15.83 6.75
CA SER A 285 -42.48 15.05 6.28
C SER A 285 -41.32 15.06 7.28
N TRP A 286 -40.49 14.03 7.23
CA TRP A 286 -39.30 13.89 8.08
C TRP A 286 -38.04 14.19 7.28
N TYR A 287 -37.13 14.95 7.87
CA TYR A 287 -35.90 15.41 7.26
C TYR A 287 -34.69 14.99 8.09
N LYS A 288 -33.61 14.59 7.42
CA LYS A 288 -32.35 14.26 8.09
C LYS A 288 -31.76 15.53 8.70
N CYS A 289 -31.39 15.48 9.98
CA CYS A 289 -30.83 16.59 10.75
C CYS A 289 -29.78 16.06 11.72
N GLY A 290 -28.49 16.19 11.35
CA GLY A 290 -27.38 15.68 12.17
C GLY A 290 -27.48 14.18 12.41
N THR A 291 -27.43 13.77 13.67
CA THR A 291 -27.48 12.37 14.15
C THR A 291 -28.90 11.80 14.27
N GLY A 292 -29.85 12.34 13.50
CA GLY A 292 -31.23 11.88 13.54
C GLY A 292 -32.12 12.52 12.49
N TRP A 293 -33.42 12.42 12.70
CA TRP A 293 -34.47 12.87 11.82
C TRP A 293 -35.41 13.79 12.57
N ARG A 294 -35.70 14.95 11.98
CA ARG A 294 -36.64 15.94 12.53
C ARG A 294 -37.85 16.08 11.59
N CYS A 295 -39.02 16.12 12.18
CA CYS A 295 -40.26 16.42 11.49
C CYS A 295 -40.25 17.88 10.97
N GLY A 296 -40.88 18.15 9.81
CA GLY A 296 -40.97 19.48 9.21
C GLY A 296 -41.66 20.54 10.08
N GLY A 297 -42.50 20.12 11.02
CA GLY A 297 -43.08 20.99 12.05
C GLY A 297 -42.14 21.32 13.21
N GLY A 298 -40.94 20.74 13.25
CA GLY A 298 -39.90 21.00 14.25
C GLY A 298 -40.09 20.30 15.61
N SER A 299 -41.31 19.89 15.94
CA SER A 299 -41.69 19.39 17.28
C SER A 299 -41.29 17.95 17.60
N HIS A 300 -40.91 17.14 16.61
CA HIS A 300 -40.58 15.72 16.80
C HIS A 300 -39.20 15.40 16.24
N PHE A 301 -38.45 14.59 16.98
CA PHE A 301 -37.10 14.16 16.64
C PHE A 301 -36.91 12.67 16.95
N VAL A 302 -36.26 11.94 16.05
CA VAL A 302 -35.89 10.52 16.20
C VAL A 302 -34.40 10.40 15.96
N SER A 303 -33.63 9.89 16.93
CA SER A 303 -32.18 9.71 16.73
C SER A 303 -31.87 8.50 15.85
N ASP A 304 -30.69 8.50 15.22
CA ASP A 304 -30.23 7.37 14.42
C ASP A 304 -30.05 6.10 15.27
N ALA A 305 -29.61 6.24 16.52
CA ALA A 305 -29.51 5.13 17.46
C ALA A 305 -30.89 4.54 17.84
N GLN A 306 -31.90 5.37 18.04
CA GLN A 306 -33.28 4.91 18.28
C GLN A 306 -33.87 4.22 17.06
N LEU A 307 -33.54 4.71 15.86
CA LEU A 307 -33.92 4.09 14.62
C LEU A 307 -33.26 2.69 14.52
N ASN A 308 -31.94 2.62 14.69
CA ASN A 308 -31.12 1.40 14.57
C ASN A 308 -31.40 0.33 15.64
N ASN A 309 -31.70 0.70 16.89
CA ASN A 309 -32.06 -0.27 17.93
C ASN A 309 -33.39 -1.00 17.68
N GLN A 310 -34.21 -0.51 16.75
CA GLN A 310 -35.39 -1.23 16.25
C GLN A 310 -35.14 -1.93 14.89
N PHE A 311 -33.92 -1.82 14.32
CA PHE A 311 -33.47 -2.61 13.15
C PHE A 311 -32.81 -3.94 13.55
N THR A 312 -32.25 -4.05 14.76
CA THR A 312 -31.68 -5.29 15.29
C THR A 312 -32.79 -6.20 15.83
N CYS A 313 -33.22 -7.15 15.00
CA CYS A 313 -33.82 -8.43 15.41
C CYS A 313 -32.81 -9.54 15.15
#